data_AF-A0A2Z6S5P3-F1
#
_entry.id   AF-A0A2Z6S5P3-F1
#
_cell.length_a   1.000
_cell.length_b   1.000
_cell.length_c   1.000
_cell.angle_alpha   90.00
_cell.angle_beta   90.00
_cell.angle_gamma   90.00
#
_symmetry.space_group_name_H-M   'P 1'
#
loop_
_entity.id
_entity.type
_entity.pdbx_description
1 polymer ?
#
loop_
_entity_poly.entity_id
_entity_poly.type
_entity_poly.pdbx_seq_one_letter_code
_entity_poly.pdbx_strand_id
1 'polypeptide(L)'
;MIKSVLERPHTSLSIDKVYKNDNNEDTLYTEENEVKEQTNVHFQTIAGAINCEKHLSQHPEWQDQYQPKRDIQHTIYSDLMKYPYARRMDR
;
A
#
# COMPACT_ATOMS: atom_id res chain seq x y z
N MET A 1 15.80 -13.88 0.37
CA MET A 1 16.03 -15.04 -0.53
C MET A 1 16.05 -14.64 -2.02
N ILE A 2 15.07 -13.90 -2.54
CA ILE A 2 15.03 -13.49 -3.96
C ILE A 2 16.19 -12.58 -4.43
N LYS A 3 16.75 -11.75 -3.56
CA LYS A 3 17.79 -10.76 -3.93
C LYS A 3 19.14 -11.37 -4.33
N SER A 4 19.45 -12.59 -3.88
CA SER A 4 20.74 -13.25 -4.15
C SER A 4 20.78 -13.99 -5.49
N VAL A 5 19.62 -14.31 -6.06
CA VAL A 5 19.52 -15.21 -7.23
C VAL A 5 19.77 -14.48 -8.55
N LEU A 6 19.69 -13.15 -8.55
CA LEU A 6 19.67 -12.35 -9.78
C LEU A 6 20.94 -11.55 -10.07
N GLU A 7 21.94 -11.46 -9.16
CA GLU A 7 23.19 -10.67 -9.33
C GLU A 7 23.00 -9.29 -10.00
N ARG A 8 21.81 -8.69 -9.89
CA ARG A 8 21.51 -7.42 -10.54
C ARG A 8 22.19 -6.32 -9.74
N PRO A 9 22.98 -5.44 -10.36
CA PRO A 9 23.53 -4.29 -9.68
C PRO A 9 22.37 -3.50 -9.06
N HIS A 10 22.51 -3.15 -7.79
CA HIS A 10 21.49 -2.40 -7.07
C HIS A 10 21.45 -0.97 -7.62
N THR A 11 20.56 -0.72 -8.57
CA THR A 11 20.33 0.63 -9.09
C THR A 11 19.43 1.37 -8.11
N SER A 12 19.99 2.33 -7.38
CA SER A 12 19.21 3.29 -6.60
C SER A 12 18.80 4.47 -7.50
N LEU A 13 17.52 4.83 -7.46
CA LEU A 13 17.01 6.05 -8.07
C LEU A 13 16.59 6.99 -6.94
N SER A 14 17.15 8.21 -6.92
CA SER A 14 16.69 9.30 -6.05
C SER A 14 16.03 10.38 -6.91
N ILE A 15 15.02 11.02 -6.35
CA ILE A 15 14.36 12.18 -6.95
C ILE A 15 14.81 13.39 -6.15
N ASP A 16 15.51 14.30 -6.79
CA ASP A 16 16.08 15.48 -6.11
C ASP A 16 15.19 16.72 -6.26
N LYS A 17 14.33 16.76 -7.28
CA LYS A 17 13.48 17.93 -7.58
C LYS A 17 12.14 17.48 -8.15
N VAL A 18 11.09 18.21 -7.81
CA VAL A 18 9.75 18.00 -8.36
C VAL A 18 9.25 19.31 -8.97
N TYR A 19 8.83 19.24 -10.22
CA TYR A 19 8.18 20.35 -10.91
C TYR A 19 6.67 20.14 -10.91
N LYS A 20 5.92 21.17 -10.51
CA LYS A 20 4.46 21.14 -10.48
C LYS A 20 3.91 22.40 -11.17
N ASN A 21 2.98 22.19 -12.09
CA ASN A 21 2.19 23.25 -12.69
C ASN A 21 0.77 23.14 -12.15
N ASP A 22 0.40 24.06 -11.27
CA ASP A 22 -0.97 24.18 -10.78
C ASP A 22 -1.56 25.50 -11.31
N ASN A 23 -2.57 25.42 -12.18
CA ASN A 23 -3.31 26.60 -12.65
C ASN A 23 -2.43 27.80 -13.10
N ASN A 24 -1.43 27.55 -13.96
CA ASN A 24 -0.46 28.52 -14.47
C ASN A 24 0.59 29.04 -13.46
N GLU A 25 0.64 28.52 -12.25
CA GLU A 25 1.77 28.74 -11.35
C GLU A 25 2.75 27.57 -11.44
N ASP A 26 3.96 27.89 -11.89
CA ASP A 26 5.07 26.94 -11.97
C ASP A 26 5.85 26.95 -10.65
N THR A 27 5.78 25.84 -9.91
CA THR A 27 6.49 25.66 -8.64
C THR A 27 7.54 24.56 -8.77
N LEU A 28 8.78 24.88 -8.37
CA LEU A 28 9.89 23.93 -8.32
C LEU A 28 10.23 23.62 -6.85
N TYR A 29 9.94 22.40 -6.43
CA TYR A 29 10.29 21.91 -5.11
C TYR A 29 11.72 21.36 -5.13
N THR A 30 12.54 21.82 -4.18
CA THR A 30 13.95 21.42 -4.04
C THR A 30 14.28 20.93 -2.63
N GLU A 31 13.44 21.24 -1.64
CA GLU A 31 13.59 20.75 -0.28
C GLU A 31 13.18 19.28 -0.18
N GLU A 32 13.99 18.46 0.50
CA GLU A 32 13.84 17.01 0.53
C GLU A 32 12.44 16.55 1.02
N ASN A 33 11.90 17.23 2.02
CA ASN A 33 10.59 16.92 2.57
C ASN A 33 9.46 17.22 1.57
N GLU A 34 9.54 18.35 0.88
CA GLU A 34 8.54 18.75 -0.12
C GLU A 34 8.61 17.85 -1.36
N VAL A 35 9.81 17.51 -1.80
CA VAL A 35 10.05 16.57 -2.90
C VAL A 35 9.43 15.21 -2.59
N LYS A 36 9.62 14.68 -1.37
CA LYS A 36 9.00 13.43 -0.93
C LYS A 36 7.47 13.52 -0.91
N GLU A 37 6.93 14.60 -0.36
CA GLU A 37 5.48 14.80 -0.26
C GLU A 37 4.83 14.85 -1.65
N GLN A 38 5.34 15.70 -2.55
CA GLN A 38 4.77 15.82 -3.90
C GLN A 38 4.95 14.54 -4.72
N THR A 39 6.07 13.84 -4.54
CA THR A 39 6.29 12.52 -5.15
C THR A 39 5.23 11.52 -4.67
N ASN A 40 4.96 11.47 -3.37
CA ASN A 40 3.92 10.60 -2.81
C ASN A 40 2.54 10.95 -3.37
N VAL A 41 2.18 12.23 -3.39
CA VAL A 41 0.90 12.70 -3.94
C VAL A 41 0.76 12.28 -5.41
N HIS A 42 1.81 12.48 -6.21
CA HIS A 42 1.83 12.08 -7.61
C HIS A 42 1.57 10.58 -7.78
N PHE A 43 2.32 9.72 -7.10
CA PHE A 43 2.13 8.27 -7.24
C PHE A 43 0.82 7.76 -6.64
N GLN A 44 0.25 8.45 -5.66
CA GLN A 44 -1.07 8.12 -5.10
C GLN A 44 -2.21 8.52 -6.04
N THR A 45 -2.05 9.60 -6.82
CA THR A 45 -3.13 10.16 -7.64
C THR A 45 -3.02 9.82 -9.13
N ILE A 46 -1.81 9.52 -9.64
CA ILE A 46 -1.55 9.28 -11.08
C ILE A 46 -2.31 8.08 -11.64
N ALA A 47 -2.55 7.04 -10.83
CA ALA A 47 -3.31 5.88 -11.26
C ALA A 47 -4.83 6.13 -11.29
N GLY A 48 -5.31 7.32 -10.89
CA GLY A 48 -6.73 7.61 -10.67
C GLY A 48 -7.37 6.78 -9.54
N ALA A 49 -6.58 5.92 -8.90
CA ALA A 49 -7.02 5.00 -7.86
C ALA A 49 -6.69 5.60 -6.50
N ILE A 50 -7.68 6.22 -5.87
CA ILE A 50 -7.60 6.59 -4.46
C ILE A 50 -7.64 5.29 -3.64
N ASN A 51 -6.70 5.12 -2.71
CA ASN A 51 -6.78 4.04 -1.74
C ASN A 51 -7.93 4.33 -0.77
N CYS A 52 -9.11 3.82 -1.08
CA CYS A 52 -10.30 3.89 -0.25
C CYS A 52 -10.60 2.53 0.41
N GLU A 53 -11.28 2.56 1.56
CA GLU A 53 -11.81 1.34 2.15
C GLU A 53 -12.76 0.66 1.17
N LYS A 54 -12.41 -0.55 0.75
CA LYS A 54 -13.23 -1.36 -0.16
C LYS A 54 -14.14 -2.22 0.69
N HIS A 55 -15.41 -1.87 0.76
CA HIS A 55 -16.40 -2.73 1.38
C HIS A 55 -16.61 -3.97 0.48
N LEU A 56 -16.40 -5.16 1.03
CA LEU A 56 -16.70 -6.43 0.36
C LEU A 56 -18.15 -6.51 -0.14
N SER A 57 -19.07 -5.78 0.49
CA SER A 57 -20.47 -5.68 0.04
C SER A 57 -20.60 -5.09 -1.38
N GLN A 58 -19.66 -4.25 -1.81
CA GLN A 58 -19.66 -3.61 -3.12
C GLN A 58 -19.11 -4.51 -4.23
N HIS A 59 -18.53 -5.66 -3.87
CA HIS A 59 -17.92 -6.58 -4.83
C HIS A 59 -18.39 -8.04 -4.58
N PRO A 60 -19.54 -8.43 -5.16
CA PRO A 60 -20.14 -9.76 -4.97
C PRO A 60 -19.20 -10.92 -5.32
N GLU A 61 -18.34 -10.75 -6.32
CA GLU A 61 -17.36 -11.75 -6.76
C GLU A 61 -16.39 -12.16 -5.64
N TRP A 62 -16.09 -11.26 -4.72
CA TRP A 62 -15.23 -11.53 -3.57
C TRP A 62 -16.01 -12.11 -2.38
N GLN A 63 -17.31 -11.82 -2.26
CA GLN A 63 -18.12 -12.35 -1.16
C GLN A 63 -18.16 -13.88 -1.19
N ASP A 64 -18.35 -14.46 -2.37
CA ASP A 64 -18.36 -15.92 -2.52
C ASP A 64 -16.97 -16.53 -2.27
N GLN A 65 -15.92 -15.84 -2.70
CA GLN A 65 -14.55 -16.31 -2.54
C GLN A 65 -14.10 -16.32 -1.07
N TYR A 66 -14.52 -15.32 -0.28
CA TYR A 66 -14.13 -15.17 1.13
C TYR A 66 -15.14 -15.79 2.11
N GLN A 67 -16.21 -16.42 1.63
CA GLN A 67 -17.13 -17.14 2.49
C GLN A 67 -16.49 -18.42 3.07
N PRO A 68 -16.80 -18.78 4.32
CA PRO A 68 -16.40 -20.06 4.88
C PRO A 68 -16.83 -21.23 4.00
N LYS A 69 -15.88 -22.08 3.63
CA LYS A 69 -16.17 -23.29 2.83
C LYS A 69 -16.97 -24.28 3.67
N ARG A 70 -18.06 -24.80 3.09
CA ARG A 70 -18.97 -25.76 3.74
C ARG A 70 -18.28 -27.05 4.19
N ASP A 71 -17.26 -27.46 3.44
CA ASP A 71 -16.54 -28.71 3.69
C ASP A 71 -15.41 -28.56 4.72
N ILE A 72 -15.23 -27.36 5.28
CA ILE A 72 -14.21 -27.05 6.27
C ILE A 72 -14.88 -26.78 7.62
N GLN A 73 -14.29 -27.29 8.70
CA GLN A 73 -14.81 -27.04 10.04
C GLN A 73 -14.86 -25.55 10.36
N HIS A 74 -16.03 -25.07 10.76
CA HIS A 74 -16.29 -23.65 10.98
C HIS A 74 -15.43 -23.02 12.10
N THR A 75 -14.96 -23.85 13.04
CA THR A 75 -14.09 -23.45 14.16
C THR A 75 -12.73 -22.92 13.70
N ILE A 76 -12.29 -23.23 12.48
CA ILE A 76 -11.04 -22.69 11.92
C ILE A 76 -11.18 -21.18 11.64
N TYR A 77 -12.39 -20.71 11.34
CA TYR A 77 -12.64 -19.31 11.00
C TYR A 77 -12.80 -18.40 12.23
N SER A 78 -13.00 -18.96 13.44
CA SER A 78 -13.33 -18.16 14.64
C SER A 78 -12.20 -17.26 15.14
N ASP A 79 -10.96 -17.62 14.81
CA ASP A 79 -9.77 -16.88 15.29
C ASP A 79 -9.05 -16.12 14.16
N LEU A 80 -9.57 -16.11 12.93
CA LEU A 80 -8.91 -15.45 11.78
C LEU A 80 -8.70 -13.94 11.98
N MET A 81 -9.64 -13.29 12.67
CA MET A 81 -9.58 -11.85 12.95
C MET A 81 -9.08 -11.54 14.36
N LYS A 82 -8.66 -12.55 15.14
CA LYS A 82 -7.96 -12.29 16.39
C LYS A 82 -6.55 -11.82 16.06
N TYR A 83 -6.26 -10.58 16.43
CA TYR A 83 -4.89 -10.12 16.45
C TYR A 83 -4.06 -11.09 17.29
N PRO A 84 -2.91 -11.58 16.80
CA PRO A 84 -1.98 -12.26 17.68
C PRO A 84 -1.65 -11.28 18.80
N TYR A 85 -1.82 -11.70 20.06
CA TYR A 85 -1.40 -10.92 21.20
C TYR A 85 0.10 -10.70 21.07
N ALA A 86 0.49 -9.57 20.47
CA ALA A 86 1.84 -9.05 20.58
C ALA A 86 2.01 -8.84 22.08
N ARG A 87 2.75 -9.75 22.72
CA ARG A 87 3.22 -9.59 24.08
C ARG A 87 3.99 -8.27 24.05
N ARG A 88 3.35 -7.17 24.47
CA ARG A 88 4.05 -5.93 24.77
C ARG A 88 5.05 -6.33 25.85
N MET A 89 6.31 -6.47 25.45
CA MET A 89 7.42 -6.45 26.38
C MET A 89 7.45 -5.03 26.92
N ASP A 90 6.67 -4.78 27.98
CA ASP A 90 6.93 -3.66 28.86
C ASP A 90 8.19 -4.02 29.65
N ARG A 91 9.33 -3.45 29.22
CA ARG A 91 10.36 -2.79 30.05
C ARG A 91 11.60 -2.48 29.23
#